data_AF-A0A1I6KF90-F1
#
_entry.id   AF-A0A1I6KF90-F1
#
_cell.length_a   1.000
_cell.length_b   1.000
_cell.length_c   1.000
_cell.angle_alpha   90.00
_cell.angle_beta   90.00
_cell.angle_gamma   90.00
#
_symmetry.space_group_name_H-M   'P 1'
#
loop_
_entity.id
_entity.type
_entity.pdbx_description
1 polymer ?
#
loop_
_entity_poly.entity_id
_entity_poly.type
_entity_poly.pdbx_seq_one_letter_code
_entity_poly.pdbx_strand_id
1 'polypeptide(L)'
;MSTNVPPTGIVLLGVFAVFDGLLGIANGLAVSAMGLIGLLIGPLLIVVGVAHLVIAVGLLKLHSWAWPVGLISFGIAVVLNLVGGNVFGLAISSVALVYLYGKRDLYGETERSVGPAHGHLN
;
A
#
# COMPACT_ATOMS: atom_id res chain seq x y z
N MET A 1 -21.91 -16.14 7.44
CA MET A 1 -20.48 -15.80 7.24
C MET A 1 -20.42 -14.79 6.11
N SER A 2 -20.31 -13.48 6.39
CA SER A 2 -19.95 -12.53 5.34
C SER A 2 -18.52 -12.84 4.96
N THR A 3 -18.30 -13.33 3.74
CA THR A 3 -16.95 -13.44 3.22
C THR A 3 -16.42 -12.01 3.13
N ASN A 4 -15.45 -11.67 3.98
CA ASN A 4 -14.73 -10.39 3.95
C ASN A 4 -13.84 -10.38 2.70
N VAL A 5 -14.47 -10.35 1.53
CA VAL A 5 -13.79 -10.22 0.25
C VAL A 5 -13.58 -8.73 0.03
N PRO A 6 -12.33 -8.26 -0.09
CA PRO A 6 -12.07 -6.86 -0.40
C PRO A 6 -12.79 -6.47 -1.70
N PRO A 7 -13.42 -5.29 -1.76
CA PRO A 7 -14.03 -4.80 -3.00
C PRO A 7 -13.00 -4.76 -4.13
N THR A 8 -13.44 -4.94 -5.38
CA THR A 8 -12.57 -5.02 -6.56
C THR A 8 -11.57 -3.87 -6.65
N GLY A 9 -11.95 -2.65 -6.26
CA GLY A 9 -11.02 -1.51 -6.24
C GLY A 9 -9.87 -1.69 -5.25
N ILE A 10 -10.10 -2.26 -4.06
CA ILE A 10 -9.03 -2.55 -3.09
C ILE A 10 -8.14 -3.68 -3.60
N VAL A 11 -8.71 -4.66 -4.30
CA VAL A 11 -7.93 -5.71 -4.95
C VAL A 11 -7.00 -5.12 -6.01
N LEU A 12 -7.50 -4.21 -6.86
CA LEU A 12 -6.68 -3.51 -7.84
C LEU A 12 -5.55 -2.71 -7.17
N LEU A 13 -5.84 -1.95 -6.11
CA LEU A 13 -4.81 -1.23 -5.37
C LEU A 13 -3.75 -2.16 -4.76
N GLY A 14 -4.18 -3.30 -4.20
CA GLY A 14 -3.27 -4.33 -3.70
C GLY A 14 -2.38 -4.89 -4.81
N VAL A 15 -2.95 -5.21 -5.98
CA VAL A 15 -2.18 -5.70 -7.13
C VAL A 15 -1.18 -4.64 -7.63
N PHE A 16 -1.59 -3.38 -7.73
CA PHE A 16 -0.67 -2.28 -8.08
C PHE A 16 0.48 -2.15 -7.09
N ALA A 17 0.19 -2.21 -5.79
CA ALA A 17 1.22 -2.17 -4.75
C ALA A 17 2.17 -3.38 -4.82
N VAL A 18 1.69 -4.57 -5.23
CA VAL A 18 2.55 -5.73 -5.51
C VAL A 18 3.49 -5.44 -6.67
N PHE A 19 2.97 -4.95 -7.79
CA PHE A 19 3.80 -4.61 -8.95
C PHE A 19 4.84 -3.56 -8.62
N ASP A 20 4.45 -2.50 -7.91
CA ASP A 20 5.37 -1.44 -7.49
C ASP A 20 6.45 -1.97 -6.53
N GLY A 21 6.07 -2.81 -5.57
CA GLY A 21 7.02 -3.47 -4.67
C GLY A 21 8.03 -4.36 -5.39
N LEU A 22 7.57 -5.17 -6.35
CA LEU A 22 8.45 -6.02 -7.17
C LEU A 22 9.41 -5.20 -8.03
N LEU A 23 8.92 -4.15 -8.68
CA LEU A 23 9.76 -3.23 -9.46
C LEU A 23 10.76 -2.50 -8.56
N GLY A 24 10.35 -2.08 -7.37
CA GLY A 24 11.23 -1.45 -6.38
C GLY A 24 12.37 -2.37 -5.95
N ILE A 25 12.08 -3.65 -5.69
CA ILE A 25 13.11 -4.65 -5.37
C ILE A 25 14.05 -4.87 -6.56
N ALA A 26 13.50 -5.03 -7.77
CA ALA A 26 14.31 -5.22 -8.99
C ALA A 26 15.23 -4.02 -9.26
N ASN A 27 14.70 -2.80 -9.13
CA ASN A 27 15.46 -1.56 -9.27
C ASN A 27 16.51 -1.44 -8.17
N GLY A 28 16.19 -1.77 -6.92
CA GLY A 28 17.16 -1.75 -5.83
C GLY A 28 18.30 -2.75 -6.03
N LEU A 29 18.02 -3.92 -6.59
CA LEU A 29 19.03 -4.91 -6.96
C LEU A 29 19.89 -4.42 -8.13
N ALA A 30 19.27 -3.83 -9.16
CA ALA A 30 19.97 -3.25 -10.30
C ALA A 30 20.91 -2.10 -9.87
N VAL A 31 20.42 -1.18 -9.04
CA VAL A 31 21.22 -0.07 -8.48
C VAL A 31 22.38 -0.59 -7.63
N SER A 32 22.16 -1.65 -6.84
CA SER A 32 23.23 -2.29 -6.04
C SER A 32 24.41 -2.75 -6.90
N ALA A 33 24.15 -3.15 -8.16
CA ALA A 33 25.18 -3.63 -9.08
C ALA A 33 25.97 -2.50 -9.77
N MET A 34 25.60 -1.23 -9.62
CA MET A 34 26.20 -0.10 -10.35
C MET A 34 27.44 0.51 -9.67
N GLY A 35 27.90 -0.03 -8.53
CA GLY A 35 29.12 0.39 -7.84
C GLY A 35 28.93 0.74 -6.36
N LEU A 36 29.91 1.43 -5.76
CA LEU A 36 29.99 1.64 -4.31
C LEU A 36 28.81 2.43 -3.73
N ILE A 37 28.38 3.49 -4.43
CA ILE A 37 27.18 4.28 -4.06
C ILE A 37 25.92 3.44 -4.23
N GLY A 38 25.88 2.63 -5.29
CA GLY A 38 24.81 1.67 -5.55
C GLY A 38 24.62 0.67 -4.41
N LEU A 39 25.71 0.18 -3.82
CA LEU A 39 25.70 -0.75 -2.69
C LEU A 39 25.04 -0.16 -1.42
N LEU A 40 25.04 1.16 -1.26
CA LEU A 40 24.39 1.84 -0.13
C LEU A 40 22.92 2.15 -0.42
N ILE A 41 22.62 2.64 -1.63
CA ILE A 41 21.27 3.06 -2.03
C ILE A 41 20.38 1.86 -2.38
N GLY A 42 20.94 0.84 -3.01
CA GLY A 42 20.21 -0.31 -3.50
C GLY A 42 19.48 -1.10 -2.40
N PRO A 43 20.12 -1.45 -1.27
CA PRO A 43 19.43 -2.08 -0.14
C PRO A 43 18.28 -1.23 0.41
N LEU A 44 18.42 0.10 0.44
CA LEU A 44 17.35 0.99 0.88
C LEU A 44 16.12 0.88 -0.05
N LEU A 45 16.35 0.86 -1.36
CA LEU A 45 15.28 0.66 -2.34
C LEU A 45 14.61 -0.72 -2.22
N ILE A 46 15.39 -1.76 -1.91
CA ILE A 46 14.85 -3.10 -1.66
C ILE A 46 13.94 -3.10 -0.43
N VAL A 47 14.35 -2.45 0.67
CA VAL A 47 13.52 -2.33 1.88
C VAL A 47 12.21 -1.60 1.58
N VAL A 48 12.26 -0.52 0.79
CA VAL A 48 11.06 0.19 0.34
C VAL A 48 10.15 -0.72 -0.49
N GLY A 49 10.71 -1.49 -1.42
CA GLY A 49 9.95 -2.45 -2.20
C GLY A 49 9.26 -3.52 -1.35
N VAL A 50 9.97 -4.06 -0.33
CA VAL A 50 9.38 -5.00 0.64
C VAL A 50 8.25 -4.34 1.44
N ALA A 51 8.41 -3.08 1.85
CA ALA A 51 7.36 -2.34 2.55
C ALA A 51 6.08 -2.22 1.69
N HIS A 52 6.20 -1.96 0.38
CA HIS A 52 5.05 -1.96 -0.52
C HIS A 52 4.36 -3.32 -0.62
N LEU A 53 5.10 -4.43 -0.60
CA LEU A 53 4.50 -5.77 -0.54
C LEU A 53 3.73 -5.99 0.77
N VAL A 54 4.28 -5.53 1.90
CA VAL A 54 3.61 -5.60 3.21
C VAL A 54 2.31 -4.79 3.21
N ILE A 55 2.34 -3.59 2.63
CA ILE A 55 1.15 -2.75 2.47
C ILE A 55 0.11 -3.43 1.58
N ALA A 56 0.52 -4.04 0.47
CA ALA A 56 -0.38 -4.76 -0.41
C ALA A 56 -1.12 -5.89 0.33
N VAL A 57 -0.38 -6.68 1.12
CA VAL A 57 -0.98 -7.72 1.96
C VAL A 57 -1.93 -7.13 3.00
N GLY A 58 -1.57 -6.01 3.64
CA GLY A 58 -2.42 -5.32 4.59
C GLY A 58 -3.73 -4.80 3.96
N LEU A 59 -3.65 -4.23 2.76
CA LEU A 59 -4.81 -3.73 2.00
C LEU A 59 -5.72 -4.88 1.59
N LEU A 60 -5.16 -5.97 1.06
CA LEU A 60 -5.92 -7.15 0.65
C LEU A 60 -6.58 -7.88 1.84
N LYS A 61 -5.97 -7.82 3.02
CA LYS A 61 -6.53 -8.38 4.26
C LYS A 61 -7.40 -7.39 5.05
N LEU A 62 -7.68 -6.20 4.52
CA LEU A 62 -8.49 -5.16 5.16
C LEU A 62 -8.07 -4.86 6.61
N HIS A 63 -6.76 -4.83 6.88
CA HIS A 63 -6.25 -4.48 8.21
C HIS A 63 -6.39 -2.98 8.50
N SER A 64 -6.82 -2.62 9.71
CA SER A 64 -6.99 -1.23 10.16
C SER A 64 -5.76 -0.34 9.95
N TRP A 65 -4.57 -0.88 10.18
CA TRP A 65 -3.29 -0.17 9.98
C TRP A 65 -2.91 0.02 8.51
N ALA A 66 -3.47 -0.78 7.59
CA ALA A 66 -3.12 -0.71 6.18
C ALA A 66 -3.71 0.54 5.50
N TRP A 67 -4.83 1.06 6.02
CA TRP A 67 -5.44 2.29 5.51
C TRP A 67 -4.54 3.53 5.67
N PRO A 68 -4.08 3.89 6.89
CA PRO A 68 -3.23 5.08 7.05
C PRO A 68 -1.88 4.91 6.35
N VAL A 69 -1.29 3.71 6.38
CA VAL A 69 -0.02 3.44 5.69
C VAL A 69 -0.18 3.50 4.17
N GLY A 70 -1.27 2.95 3.63
CA GLY A 70 -1.60 3.04 2.21
C GLY A 70 -1.81 4.49 1.76
N LEU A 71 -2.51 5.32 2.54
CA LEU A 71 -2.69 6.74 2.23
C LEU A 71 -1.35 7.49 2.16
N ILE A 72 -0.46 7.26 3.13
CA ILE A 72 0.87 7.88 3.14
C ILE A 72 1.65 7.44 1.89
N SER A 73 1.60 6.15 1.55
CA SER A 73 2.35 5.59 0.42
C SER A 73 1.85 6.13 -0.92
N PHE A 74 0.53 6.14 -1.15
CA PHE A 74 -0.05 6.75 -2.36
C PHE A 74 0.18 8.26 -2.39
N GLY A 75 0.17 8.95 -1.25
CA GLY A 75 0.50 10.37 -1.16
C GLY A 75 1.94 10.67 -1.58
N ILE A 76 2.90 9.87 -1.11
CA ILE A 76 4.30 9.94 -1.55
C ILE A 76 4.40 9.68 -3.05
N ALA A 77 3.70 8.66 -3.55
CA ALA A 77 3.69 8.36 -4.99
C ALA A 77 3.16 9.54 -5.83
N VAL A 78 2.11 10.23 -5.39
CA VAL A 78 1.61 11.45 -6.07
C VAL A 78 2.71 12.52 -6.13
N VAL A 79 3.38 12.80 -5.01
CA VAL A 79 4.46 13.80 -4.96
C VAL A 79 5.63 13.41 -5.86
N LEU A 80 6.06 12.15 -5.83
CA LEU A 80 7.16 11.66 -6.67
C LEU A 80 6.81 11.71 -8.16
N ASN A 81 5.58 11.32 -8.54
CA ASN A 81 5.13 11.41 -9.93
C ASN A 81 5.01 12.86 -10.40
N LEU A 82 4.62 13.79 -9.51
CA LEU A 82 4.57 15.21 -9.82
C LEU A 82 5.98 15.78 -10.07
N VAL A 83 6.94 15.49 -9.19
CA VAL A 83 8.34 15.94 -9.32
C VAL A 83 9.02 15.30 -10.54
N GLY A 84 8.73 14.03 -10.81
CA GLY A 84 9.26 13.30 -11.95
C GLY A 84 8.59 13.62 -13.30
N GLY A 85 7.54 14.46 -13.32
CA GLY A 85 6.79 14.78 -14.54
C GLY A 85 6.01 13.61 -15.14
N ASN A 86 5.77 12.53 -14.37
CA ASN A 86 5.03 11.35 -14.84
C ASN A 86 3.52 11.58 -14.72
N VAL A 87 2.94 12.22 -15.73
CA VAL A 87 1.50 12.57 -15.77
C VAL A 87 0.60 11.34 -15.64
N PHE A 88 0.98 10.22 -16.25
CA PHE A 88 0.19 8.98 -16.20
C PHE A 88 0.21 8.36 -14.79
N GLY A 89 1.41 8.25 -14.21
CA GLY A 89 1.58 7.78 -12.83
C GLY A 89 0.89 8.69 -11.81
N LEU A 90 0.92 10.00 -12.04
CA LEU A 90 0.21 11.00 -11.23
C LEU A 90 -1.30 10.78 -11.24
N ALA A 91 -1.90 10.56 -12.42
CA ALA A 91 -3.33 10.31 -12.54
C ALA A 91 -3.75 9.03 -11.78
N ILE A 92 -3.02 7.93 -11.98
CA ILE A 92 -3.30 6.66 -11.31
C ILE A 92 -3.17 6.78 -9.80
N SER A 93 -2.05 7.34 -9.31
CA SER A 93 -1.79 7.50 -7.88
C SER A 93 -2.78 8.44 -7.20
N SER A 94 -3.23 9.50 -7.89
CA SER A 94 -4.25 10.42 -7.38
C SER A 94 -5.62 9.74 -7.26
N VAL A 95 -6.04 9.00 -8.28
CA VAL A 95 -7.29 8.23 -8.24
C VAL A 95 -7.24 7.17 -7.15
N ALA A 96 -6.12 6.46 -7.02
CA ALA A 96 -5.89 5.47 -5.97
C ALA A 96 -6.00 6.09 -4.57
N LEU A 97 -5.37 7.24 -4.36
CA LEU A 97 -5.39 7.96 -3.09
C LEU A 97 -6.81 8.39 -2.71
N VAL A 98 -7.54 9.02 -3.63
CA VAL A 98 -8.92 9.46 -3.41
C VAL A 98 -9.84 8.27 -3.14
N TYR A 99 -9.68 7.18 -3.90
CA TYR A 99 -10.46 5.97 -3.70
C TYR A 99 -10.21 5.33 -2.33
N LEU A 100 -8.94 5.17 -1.93
CA LEU A 100 -8.59 4.62 -0.63
C LEU A 100 -9.09 5.50 0.52
N TYR A 101 -8.99 6.82 0.37
CA TYR A 101 -9.52 7.77 1.34
C TYR A 101 -11.03 7.59 1.57
N GLY A 102 -11.81 7.43 0.50
CA GLY A 102 -13.26 7.20 0.56
C GLY A 102 -13.68 5.83 1.08
N LYS A 103 -12.74 4.90 1.31
CA LYS A 103 -13.01 3.53 1.78
C LYS A 103 -12.52 3.26 3.21
N ARG A 104 -12.33 4.31 4.01
CA ARG A 104 -11.96 4.22 5.43
C ARG A 104 -12.81 3.23 6.23
N ASP A 105 -14.12 3.21 5.97
CA ASP A 105 -15.09 2.43 6.76
C ASP A 105 -14.80 0.92 6.71
N LEU A 106 -14.29 0.42 5.56
CA LEU A 106 -13.95 -1.00 5.36
C LEU A 106 -12.86 -1.50 6.31
N TYR A 107 -12.00 -0.61 6.79
CA TYR A 107 -10.85 -0.95 7.62
C TYR A 107 -11.16 -0.88 9.12
N GLY A 108 -12.30 -0.27 9.52
CA GLY A 108 -12.74 -0.18 10.92
C GLY A 108 -13.69 -1.32 11.35
N GLU A 109 -14.37 -1.97 10.42
CA GLU A 109 -15.35 -3.04 10.70
C GLU A 109 -14.73 -4.39 11.05
N THR A 110 -13.57 -4.72 10.47
CA THR A 110 -12.87 -6.00 10.73
C THR A 110 -12.48 -6.16 12.21
N GLU A 111 -12.09 -5.09 12.90
CA GLU A 111 -11.76 -5.14 14.33
C GLU A 111 -13.00 -5.26 15.22
N ARG A 112 -14.13 -4.66 14.83
CA ARG A 112 -15.40 -4.77 15.58
C ARG A 112 -16.00 -6.17 15.58
N SER A 113 -15.72 -6.97 14.55
CA SER A 113 -16.17 -8.37 14.49
C SER A 113 -15.41 -9.30 15.44
N VAL A 114 -14.27 -8.88 15.99
CA VAL A 114 -13.39 -9.72 16.84
C VAL A 114 -13.32 -9.19 18.29
N GLY A 115 -13.96 -8.06 18.59
CA GLY A 115 -14.11 -7.53 19.95
C GLY A 115 -15.04 -8.37 20.83
N PRO A 116 -14.74 -8.53 22.14
CA PRO A 116 -15.38 -9.51 23.01
C PRO A 116 -16.90 -9.29 23.10
N ALA A 117 -17.64 -10.37 22.88
CA ALA A 117 -19.07 -10.45 23.13
C ALA A 117 -19.36 -10.44 24.65
N HIS A 118 -18.98 -9.39 25.36
CA HIS A 118 -19.17 -9.30 26.82
C HIS A 118 -19.84 -7.99 27.20
N GLY A 119 -21.13 -8.12 27.49
CA GLY A 119 -21.74 -7.43 28.62
C GLY A 119 -22.58 -6.21 28.28
N HIS A 120 -23.85 -6.44 27.95
CA HIS A 120 -24.92 -5.59 28.45
C HIS A 120 -26.08 -6.47 28.93
N LEU A 121 -25.90 -7.01 30.14
CA LEU A 121 -27.00 -7.21 31.08
C LEU A 121 -27.01 -5.97 31.97
N ASN A 122 -27.97 -5.09 31.75
CA ASN A 122 -28.70 -4.30 32.76
C ASN A 122 -29.71 -3.42 32.03
#